data_AF-A0A843L687-F1
#
_entry.id   AF-A0A843L687-F1
#
_cell.length_a   1.000
_cell.length_b   1.000
_cell.length_c   1.000
_cell.angle_alpha   90.00
_cell.angle_beta   90.00
_cell.angle_gamma   90.00
#
_symmetry.space_group_name_H-M   'P 1'
#
loop_
_entity.id
_entity.type
_entity.pdbx_description
1 polymer ?
#
loop_
_entity_poly.entity_id
_entity_poly.type
_entity_poly.pdbx_seq_one_letter_code
_entity_poly.pdbx_strand_id
1 'polypeptide(L)'
;MNPDDDSESAFKNLVLRSCPFHDGETIDIAGIRITRYSGEFWTSAQRKASSVHEISYRACFKPQLPHFFIKNLTGVGSRIYDPFSGRGTTVIEAGLLGRQIASNDANPLSRILTRPRFFIPAEKQVAARMAEIPAGTGERAEIDLSMFYDQKTEGEIVSLRQYLINQEETGRIDSVDSWIRMVATSRLTGHSAGFFSVYTLPPNQAVSPERQVQINKRRKQVPEYRNIRDLILRKTRSLVRDLTPEERTR
;
A
#
# COMPACT_ATOMS: atom_id res chain seq x y z
N MET A 1 41.61 -19.01 -5.97
CA MET A 1 40.53 -18.44 -5.14
C MET A 1 41.21 -17.39 -4.28
N ASN A 2 41.19 -16.14 -4.74
CA ASN A 2 41.97 -15.07 -4.10
C ASN A 2 41.11 -14.44 -2.99
N PRO A 3 41.66 -14.15 -1.79
CA PRO A 3 40.92 -13.59 -0.66
C PRO A 3 40.75 -12.06 -0.76
N ASP A 4 41.25 -11.43 -1.82
CA ASP A 4 41.27 -9.98 -2.01
C ASP A 4 40.04 -9.45 -2.77
N ASP A 5 38.87 -10.08 -2.61
CA ASP A 5 37.62 -9.48 -3.10
C ASP A 5 37.21 -8.37 -2.14
N ASP A 6 37.87 -7.25 -2.36
CA ASP A 6 38.01 -6.08 -1.53
C ASP A 6 36.64 -5.43 -1.27
N SER A 7 36.04 -5.76 -0.12
CA SER A 7 34.79 -5.16 0.36
C SER A 7 34.87 -3.63 0.47
N GLU A 8 36.08 -3.08 0.49
CA GLU A 8 36.37 -1.65 0.49
C GLU A 8 36.16 -0.99 -0.89
N SER A 9 36.33 -1.75 -1.98
CA SER A 9 36.11 -1.26 -3.36
C SER A 9 34.62 -1.11 -3.68
N ALA A 10 33.77 -1.96 -3.10
CA ALA A 10 32.32 -1.91 -3.28
C ALA A 10 31.71 -0.63 -2.67
N PHE A 11 32.22 -0.19 -1.51
CA PHE A 11 31.81 1.06 -0.87
C PHE A 11 32.32 2.31 -1.61
N LYS A 12 33.54 2.28 -2.16
CA LYS A 12 34.10 3.37 -2.97
C LYS A 12 33.30 3.62 -4.26
N ASN A 13 32.61 2.59 -4.77
CA ASN A 13 31.70 2.72 -5.92
C ASN A 13 30.28 3.19 -5.55
N LEU A 14 29.96 3.34 -4.26
CA LEU A 14 28.73 4.00 -3.79
C LEU A 14 28.85 5.54 -3.85
N VAL A 15 30.02 6.06 -4.22
CA VAL A 15 30.20 7.47 -4.58
C VAL A 15 29.92 7.59 -6.07
N LEU A 16 28.72 8.08 -6.39
CA LEU A 16 28.25 8.26 -7.77
C LEU A 16 29.20 9.21 -8.50
N ARG A 17 30.04 8.66 -9.39
CA ARG A 17 31.01 9.46 -10.16
C ARG A 17 30.36 10.40 -11.19
N SER A 18 29.06 10.22 -11.46
CA SER A 18 28.30 11.09 -12.35
C SER A 18 26.81 10.91 -12.09
N CYS A 19 26.26 11.75 -11.22
CA CYS A 19 24.81 11.95 -11.11
C CYS A 19 24.47 13.37 -11.55
N PRO A 20 23.41 13.57 -12.35
CA PRO A 20 22.96 14.87 -12.79
C PRO A 20 22.17 15.55 -11.66
N PHE A 21 22.86 15.86 -10.56
CA PHE A 21 22.33 16.73 -9.52
C PHE A 21 22.92 18.13 -9.69
N HIS A 22 22.06 19.14 -9.65
CA HIS A 22 22.50 20.54 -9.76
C HIS A 22 22.80 21.22 -8.40
N ASP A 23 22.59 20.55 -7.25
CA ASP A 23 22.71 21.20 -5.92
C ASP A 23 23.40 20.34 -4.84
N GLY A 24 24.41 19.55 -5.20
CA GLY A 24 25.21 18.78 -4.22
C GLY A 24 26.37 19.61 -3.67
N GLU A 25 26.56 19.63 -2.34
CA GLU A 25 27.75 20.25 -1.74
C GLU A 25 28.89 19.23 -1.71
N THR A 26 30.07 19.59 -2.23
CA THR A 26 31.25 18.76 -2.06
C THR A 26 31.83 19.00 -0.67
N ILE A 27 31.93 17.95 0.13
CA ILE A 27 32.57 17.98 1.45
C ILE A 27 33.79 17.07 1.45
N ASP A 28 34.81 17.45 2.22
CA ASP A 28 35.98 16.62 2.49
C ASP A 28 35.77 15.87 3.80
N ILE A 29 35.87 14.53 3.75
CA ILE A 29 35.90 13.69 4.94
C ILE A 29 37.19 12.87 4.89
N ALA A 30 38.14 13.20 5.77
CA ALA A 30 39.42 12.53 5.89
C ALA A 30 40.21 12.43 4.55
N GLY A 31 40.18 13.49 3.73
CA GLY A 31 40.85 13.54 2.43
C GLY A 31 40.06 12.92 1.28
N ILE A 32 38.85 12.41 1.52
CA ILE A 32 37.94 11.90 0.49
C ILE A 32 36.89 12.95 0.19
N ARG A 33 36.89 13.45 -1.05
CA ARG A 33 35.85 14.37 -1.55
C ARG A 33 34.60 13.59 -1.92
N ILE A 34 33.52 13.83 -1.19
CA ILE A 34 32.21 13.22 -1.44
C ILE A 34 31.16 14.31 -1.69
N THR A 35 30.17 14.01 -2.52
CA THR A 35 29.01 14.88 -2.71
C THR A 35 27.97 14.57 -1.63
N ARG A 36 27.69 15.56 -0.78
CA ARG A 36 26.61 15.51 0.21
C ARG A 36 25.34 16.09 -0.40
N TYR A 37 24.24 15.38 -0.19
CA TYR A 37 22.90 15.86 -0.49
C TYR A 37 22.12 16.07 0.80
N SER A 38 21.43 17.21 0.90
CA SER A 38 20.57 17.55 2.04
C SER A 38 19.17 17.87 1.53
N GLY A 39 18.13 17.38 2.20
CA GLY A 39 16.75 17.62 1.81
C GLY A 39 15.76 17.27 2.92
N GLU A 40 14.57 17.90 2.87
CA GLU A 40 13.47 17.61 3.79
C GLU A 40 12.52 16.58 3.17
N PHE A 41 12.70 15.30 3.50
CA PHE A 41 11.83 14.22 2.98
C PHE A 41 10.55 13.99 3.84
N TRP A 42 10.41 14.74 4.94
CA TRP A 42 9.27 14.67 5.87
C TRP A 42 8.53 16.00 5.97
N THR A 43 8.18 16.60 4.83
CA THR A 43 7.47 17.90 4.83
C THR A 43 6.19 17.91 5.67
N SER A 44 5.88 19.06 6.27
CA SER A 44 4.63 19.32 7.02
C SER A 44 3.35 19.11 6.19
N ALA A 45 3.42 19.25 4.87
CA ALA A 45 2.34 18.91 3.96
C ALA A 45 2.06 17.39 3.98
N GLN A 46 0.86 17.00 4.43
CA GLN A 46 0.49 15.60 4.68
C GLN A 46 0.25 14.77 3.41
N ARG A 47 0.12 15.38 2.21
CA ARG A 47 -0.21 14.68 0.96
C ARG A 47 0.43 15.32 -0.28
N LYS A 48 1.70 15.03 -0.54
CA LYS A 48 2.40 15.39 -1.80
C LYS A 48 2.67 14.19 -2.72
N ALA A 49 2.49 12.97 -2.24
CA ALA A 49 2.74 11.76 -3.03
C ALA A 49 1.52 11.38 -3.86
N SER A 50 1.74 10.60 -4.92
CA SER A 50 0.67 9.99 -5.72
C SER A 50 -0.35 9.28 -4.81
N SER A 51 -1.63 9.46 -5.11
CA SER A 51 -2.74 8.94 -4.34
C SER A 51 -2.75 7.41 -4.27
N VAL A 52 -2.07 6.72 -5.18
CA VAL A 52 -1.90 5.26 -5.18
C VAL A 52 -1.14 4.75 -3.94
N HIS A 53 -0.40 5.63 -3.24
CA HIS A 53 0.26 5.34 -1.98
C HIS A 53 -0.65 5.44 -0.74
N GLU A 54 -1.90 5.88 -0.88
CA GLU A 54 -2.83 6.08 0.25
C GLU A 54 -3.43 4.76 0.81
N ILE A 55 -2.62 3.71 0.94
CA ILE A 55 -2.96 2.42 1.57
C ILE A 55 -2.30 2.33 2.94
N SER A 56 -3.08 2.18 4.01
CA SER A 56 -2.55 2.12 5.38
C SER A 56 -1.76 0.84 5.64
N TYR A 57 -0.58 0.97 6.26
CA TYR A 57 0.25 -0.14 6.74
C TYR A 57 1.14 0.36 7.88
N ARG A 58 1.45 -0.52 8.84
CA ARG A 58 2.28 -0.14 9.99
C ARG A 58 3.74 0.03 9.56
N ALA A 59 4.46 0.94 10.23
CA ALA A 59 5.90 1.17 10.02
C ALA A 59 6.27 1.44 8.55
N CYS A 60 5.50 2.31 7.87
CA CYS A 60 5.81 2.75 6.52
C CYS A 60 6.48 4.14 6.52
N PHE A 61 7.28 4.41 5.48
CA PHE A 61 7.84 5.72 5.21
C PHE A 61 7.09 6.45 4.09
N LYS A 62 7.33 7.76 3.99
CA LYS A 62 6.79 8.65 2.96
C LYS A 62 7.41 8.33 1.59
N PRO A 63 6.64 8.28 0.49
CA PRO A 63 7.16 7.97 -0.86
C PRO A 63 8.26 8.92 -1.35
N GLN A 64 8.34 10.13 -0.82
CA GLN A 64 9.39 11.11 -1.12
C GLN A 64 10.80 10.56 -0.83
N LEU A 65 10.93 9.70 0.19
CA LEU A 65 12.21 9.10 0.57
C LEU A 65 12.74 8.17 -0.52
N PRO A 66 12.06 7.08 -0.92
CA PRO A 66 12.54 6.24 -2.01
C PRO A 66 12.56 6.97 -3.35
N HIS A 67 11.65 7.92 -3.61
CA HIS A 67 11.66 8.73 -4.83
C HIS A 67 13.01 9.42 -5.03
N PHE A 68 13.53 10.04 -3.97
CA PHE A 68 14.83 10.71 -4.00
C PHE A 68 15.94 9.75 -4.41
N PHE A 69 16.06 8.58 -3.77
CA PHE A 69 17.12 7.63 -4.11
C PHE A 69 16.92 7.04 -5.52
N ILE A 70 15.71 6.60 -5.86
CA ILE A 70 15.46 5.94 -7.15
C ILE A 70 15.68 6.89 -8.31
N LYS A 71 15.10 8.10 -8.25
CA LYS A 71 15.20 9.09 -9.34
C LYS A 71 16.65 9.43 -9.64
N ASN A 72 17.47 9.54 -8.61
CA ASN A 72 18.80 10.08 -8.75
C ASN A 72 19.89 9.02 -8.90
N LEU A 73 19.72 7.84 -8.28
CA LEU A 73 20.75 6.79 -8.30
C LEU A 73 20.55 5.79 -9.44
N THR A 74 19.43 5.86 -10.18
CA THR A 74 19.08 4.88 -11.21
C THR A 74 18.51 5.53 -12.46
N GLY A 75 18.52 4.80 -13.58
CA GLY A 75 17.89 5.20 -14.84
C GLY A 75 16.54 4.52 -15.07
N VAL A 76 15.80 4.98 -16.08
CA VAL A 76 14.61 4.26 -16.59
C VAL A 76 15.03 2.84 -16.99
N GLY A 77 14.21 1.84 -16.67
CA GLY A 77 14.50 0.44 -16.93
C GLY A 77 15.48 -0.23 -15.94
N SER A 78 16.17 0.52 -15.07
CA SER A 78 16.97 -0.07 -13.99
C SER A 78 16.11 -0.96 -13.08
N ARG A 79 16.72 -1.97 -12.45
CA ARG A 79 16.04 -2.87 -11.51
C ARG A 79 16.18 -2.37 -10.07
N ILE A 80 15.05 -2.20 -9.40
CA ILE A 80 14.98 -1.89 -7.97
C ILE A 80 14.50 -3.13 -7.23
N TYR A 81 15.24 -3.55 -6.21
CA TYR A 81 14.85 -4.64 -5.32
C TYR A 81 14.60 -4.14 -3.90
N ASP A 82 13.43 -4.47 -3.35
CA ASP A 82 13.09 -4.19 -1.95
C ASP A 82 12.81 -5.51 -1.20
N PRO A 83 13.72 -6.00 -0.35
CA PRO A 83 13.57 -7.26 0.37
C PRO A 83 12.61 -7.20 1.57
N PHE A 84 12.15 -6.00 1.96
CA PHE A 84 11.27 -5.77 3.12
C PHE A 84 10.14 -4.82 2.73
N SER A 85 9.42 -5.20 1.67
CA SER A 85 8.62 -4.26 0.92
C SER A 85 7.42 -3.71 1.70
N GLY A 86 6.88 -4.46 2.67
CA GLY A 86 5.69 -4.10 3.42
C GLY A 86 4.53 -3.76 2.49
N ARG A 87 4.08 -2.50 2.48
CA ARG A 87 3.09 -2.00 1.51
C ARG A 87 3.70 -1.49 0.21
N GLY A 88 4.88 -1.93 -0.20
CA GLY A 88 5.43 -1.64 -1.52
C GLY A 88 5.84 -0.19 -1.78
N THR A 89 6.06 0.66 -0.77
CA THR A 89 6.34 2.09 -1.00
C THR A 89 7.50 2.29 -1.99
N THR A 90 8.60 1.53 -1.84
CA THR A 90 9.77 1.61 -2.71
C THR A 90 9.46 1.17 -4.15
N VAL A 91 8.84 0.00 -4.31
CA VAL A 91 8.59 -0.57 -5.64
C VAL A 91 7.49 0.15 -6.39
N ILE A 92 6.46 0.66 -5.72
CA ILE A 92 5.46 1.49 -6.35
C ILE A 92 6.10 2.78 -6.86
N GLU A 93 6.96 3.42 -6.07
CA GLU A 93 7.66 4.61 -6.52
C GLU A 93 8.63 4.31 -7.67
N ALA A 94 9.31 3.17 -7.64
CA ALA A 94 10.15 2.70 -8.73
C ALA A 94 9.36 2.51 -10.03
N GLY A 95 8.19 1.87 -9.95
CA GLY A 95 7.30 1.66 -11.09
C GLY A 95 6.77 2.97 -11.66
N LEU A 96 6.33 3.90 -10.80
CA LEU A 96 5.94 5.25 -11.22
C LEU A 96 7.08 5.98 -11.93
N LEU A 97 8.33 5.74 -11.55
CA LEU A 97 9.51 6.27 -12.24
C LEU A 97 9.93 5.43 -13.48
N GLY A 98 9.23 4.36 -13.85
CA GLY A 98 9.56 3.52 -15.01
C GLY A 98 10.78 2.61 -14.80
N ARG A 99 11.03 2.15 -13.57
CA ARG A 99 12.04 1.14 -13.24
C ARG A 99 11.41 -0.26 -13.25
N GLN A 100 12.23 -1.29 -13.51
CA GLN A 100 11.84 -2.67 -13.24
C GLN A 100 11.86 -2.92 -11.73
N ILE A 101 10.92 -3.71 -11.22
CA ILE A 101 10.77 -3.92 -9.79
C ILE A 101 10.88 -5.39 -9.42
N ALA A 102 11.48 -5.65 -8.27
CA ALA A 102 11.41 -6.91 -7.56
C ALA A 102 11.16 -6.59 -6.08
N SER A 103 10.32 -7.36 -5.41
CA SER A 103 10.02 -7.16 -3.99
C SER A 103 9.84 -8.48 -3.29
N ASN A 104 10.27 -8.55 -2.03
CA ASN A 104 9.98 -9.63 -1.12
C ASN A 104 9.46 -9.07 0.22
N ASP A 105 8.71 -9.88 0.96
CA ASP A 105 8.34 -9.65 2.35
C ASP A 105 7.88 -10.98 2.97
N ALA A 106 8.15 -11.19 4.26
CA ALA A 106 7.67 -12.37 4.97
C ALA A 106 6.15 -12.36 5.17
N ASN A 107 5.54 -11.16 5.20
CA ASN A 107 4.11 -11.01 5.40
C ASN A 107 3.36 -11.20 4.06
N PRO A 108 2.48 -12.20 3.91
CA PRO A 108 1.72 -12.42 2.68
C PRO A 108 0.82 -11.24 2.31
N LEU A 109 0.45 -10.37 3.27
CA LEU A 109 -0.28 -9.13 2.99
C LEU A 109 0.49 -8.21 2.05
N SER A 110 1.82 -8.25 2.03
CA SER A 110 2.63 -7.40 1.16
C SER A 110 2.25 -7.57 -0.32
N ARG A 111 2.08 -8.82 -0.76
CA ARG A 111 1.66 -9.14 -2.13
C ARG A 111 0.27 -8.57 -2.45
N ILE A 112 -0.69 -8.76 -1.53
CA ILE A 112 -2.08 -8.28 -1.68
C ILE A 112 -2.11 -6.75 -1.75
N LEU A 113 -1.34 -6.07 -0.91
CA LEU A 113 -1.33 -4.62 -0.88
C LEU A 113 -0.57 -4.03 -2.06
N THR A 114 0.46 -4.71 -2.58
CA THR A 114 1.41 -4.12 -3.55
C THR A 114 1.07 -4.45 -4.99
N ARG A 115 0.91 -5.72 -5.34
CA ARG A 115 0.76 -6.16 -6.74
C ARG A 115 -0.37 -5.45 -7.50
N PRO A 116 -1.58 -5.25 -6.93
CA PRO A 116 -2.69 -4.67 -7.69
C PRO A 116 -2.46 -3.22 -8.12
N ARG A 117 -1.54 -2.50 -7.46
CA ARG A 117 -1.18 -1.12 -7.82
C ARG A 117 -0.33 -0.99 -9.08
N PHE A 118 0.07 -2.11 -9.69
CA PHE A 118 0.68 -2.16 -11.03
C PHE A 118 -0.32 -2.59 -12.12
N PHE A 119 -1.56 -2.96 -11.75
CA PHE A 119 -2.58 -3.46 -12.68
C PHE A 119 -3.90 -2.75 -12.39
N ILE A 120 -3.88 -1.42 -12.51
CA ILE A 120 -4.94 -0.55 -12.03
C ILE A 120 -6.17 -0.65 -12.96
N PRO A 121 -7.30 -1.22 -12.50
CA PRO A 121 -8.48 -1.32 -13.34
C PRO A 121 -9.17 0.03 -13.54
N ALA A 122 -9.97 0.14 -14.59
CA ALA A 122 -10.90 1.24 -14.73
C ALA A 122 -12.00 1.15 -13.66
N GLU A 123 -12.45 2.30 -13.14
CA GLU A 123 -13.50 2.33 -12.12
C GLU A 123 -14.77 1.58 -12.57
N LYS A 124 -15.14 1.70 -13.86
CA LYS A 124 -16.30 0.99 -14.44
C LYS A 124 -16.15 -0.53 -14.36
N GLN A 125 -14.94 -1.07 -14.50
CA GLN A 125 -14.69 -2.51 -14.36
C GLN A 125 -14.87 -2.95 -12.91
N VAL A 126 -14.37 -2.15 -11.95
CA VAL A 126 -14.58 -2.40 -10.51
C VAL A 126 -16.08 -2.35 -10.17
N ALA A 127 -16.81 -1.37 -10.71
CA ALA A 127 -18.26 -1.25 -10.50
C ALA A 127 -19.03 -2.44 -11.06
N ALA A 128 -18.73 -2.86 -12.29
CA ALA A 128 -19.35 -4.04 -12.91
C ALA A 128 -19.06 -5.31 -12.11
N ARG A 129 -17.80 -5.57 -11.78
CA ARG A 129 -17.40 -6.73 -10.97
C ARG A 129 -18.07 -6.74 -9.60
N MET A 130 -18.12 -5.60 -8.92
CA MET A 130 -18.80 -5.51 -7.62
C MET A 130 -20.31 -5.75 -7.71
N ALA A 131 -20.95 -5.50 -8.87
CA ALA A 131 -22.37 -5.78 -9.09
C ALA A 131 -22.64 -7.27 -9.30
N GLU A 132 -21.68 -8.02 -9.86
CA GLU A 132 -21.74 -9.47 -10.05
C GLU A 132 -21.56 -10.26 -8.74
N ILE A 133 -20.78 -9.72 -7.80
CA ILE A 133 -20.51 -10.38 -6.52
C ILE A 133 -21.79 -10.41 -5.67
N PRO A 134 -22.23 -11.59 -5.18
CA PRO A 134 -23.39 -11.70 -4.31
C PRO A 134 -23.23 -10.85 -3.04
N ALA A 135 -24.28 -10.08 -2.71
CA ALA A 135 -24.36 -9.34 -1.44
C ALA A 135 -25.13 -10.19 -0.41
N GLY A 136 -24.52 -11.28 0.06
CA GLY A 136 -25.12 -12.11 1.09
C GLY A 136 -25.25 -11.31 2.38
N THR A 137 -26.47 -11.08 2.85
CA THR A 137 -26.71 -10.27 4.07
C THR A 137 -26.91 -11.13 5.33
N GLY A 138 -26.94 -12.46 5.18
CA GLY A 138 -27.08 -13.44 6.27
C GLY A 138 -25.80 -14.19 6.62
N GLU A 139 -24.74 -14.06 5.82
CA GLU A 139 -23.45 -14.70 6.05
C GLU A 139 -22.77 -14.15 7.32
N ARG A 140 -21.96 -14.99 7.97
CA ARG A 140 -21.31 -14.68 9.25
C ARG A 140 -19.84 -15.10 9.27
N ALA A 141 -19.04 -14.31 9.97
CA ALA A 141 -17.68 -14.73 10.29
C ALA A 141 -17.70 -15.86 11.33
N GLU A 142 -16.66 -16.68 11.34
CA GLU A 142 -16.48 -17.77 12.31
C GLU A 142 -16.33 -17.24 13.76
N ILE A 143 -15.82 -16.01 13.89
CA ILE A 143 -15.64 -15.32 15.17
C ILE A 143 -16.63 -14.15 15.28
N ASP A 144 -17.01 -13.79 16.51
CA ASP A 144 -17.86 -12.64 16.75
C ASP A 144 -17.15 -11.33 16.39
N LEU A 145 -17.68 -10.64 15.38
CA LEU A 145 -17.20 -9.33 14.90
C LEU A 145 -18.25 -8.22 15.09
N SER A 146 -19.29 -8.47 15.88
CA SER A 146 -20.41 -7.54 16.10
C SER A 146 -20.00 -6.22 16.78
N MET A 147 -18.82 -6.17 17.40
CA MET A 147 -18.23 -4.94 17.92
C MET A 147 -17.62 -4.05 16.85
N PHE A 148 -17.37 -4.57 15.65
CA PHE A 148 -16.81 -3.81 14.52
C PHE A 148 -17.84 -3.50 13.45
N TYR A 149 -18.69 -4.47 13.10
CA TYR A 149 -19.54 -4.42 11.91
C TYR A 149 -21.02 -4.58 12.26
N ASP A 150 -21.86 -3.90 11.49
CA ASP A 150 -23.28 -4.21 11.41
C ASP A 150 -23.49 -5.57 10.72
N GLN A 151 -24.60 -6.25 11.03
CA GLN A 151 -24.90 -7.60 10.53
C GLN A 151 -24.87 -7.70 9.00
N LYS A 152 -25.46 -6.73 8.30
CA LYS A 152 -25.50 -6.77 6.83
C LYS A 152 -24.11 -6.48 6.26
N THR A 153 -23.38 -5.55 6.87
CA THR A 153 -21.99 -5.22 6.50
C THR A 153 -21.08 -6.44 6.63
N GLU A 154 -21.18 -7.15 7.76
CA GLU A 154 -20.44 -8.39 7.99
C GLU A 154 -20.75 -9.42 6.91
N GLY A 155 -22.04 -9.64 6.60
CA GLY A 155 -22.45 -10.55 5.54
C GLY A 155 -21.86 -10.18 4.18
N GLU A 156 -21.87 -8.90 3.81
CA GLU A 156 -21.24 -8.44 2.56
C GLU A 156 -19.73 -8.70 2.53
N ILE A 157 -19.03 -8.47 3.65
CA ILE A 157 -17.59 -8.76 3.77
C ILE A 157 -17.31 -10.25 3.61
N VAL A 158 -18.09 -11.11 4.27
CA VAL A 158 -17.93 -12.57 4.21
C VAL A 158 -18.24 -13.08 2.79
N SER A 159 -19.29 -12.56 2.16
CA SER A 159 -19.64 -12.89 0.77
C SER A 159 -18.51 -12.50 -0.20
N LEU A 160 -17.95 -11.30 -0.06
CA LEU A 160 -16.81 -10.85 -0.85
C LEU A 160 -15.58 -11.75 -0.62
N ARG A 161 -15.29 -12.10 0.64
CA ARG A 161 -14.18 -13.00 0.98
C ARG A 161 -14.37 -14.36 0.30
N GLN A 162 -15.55 -14.96 0.40
CA GLN A 162 -15.83 -16.27 -0.18
C GLN A 162 -15.71 -16.25 -1.70
N TYR A 163 -16.25 -15.21 -2.35
CA TYR A 163 -16.08 -15.00 -3.78
C TYR A 163 -14.59 -14.95 -4.17
N LEU A 164 -13.79 -14.12 -3.49
CA LEU A 164 -12.36 -13.97 -3.80
C LEU A 164 -11.56 -15.25 -3.55
N ILE A 165 -11.89 -16.04 -2.52
CA ILE A 165 -11.25 -17.34 -2.25
C ILE A 165 -11.58 -18.31 -3.39
N ASN A 166 -12.85 -18.44 -3.77
CA ASN A 166 -13.28 -19.31 -4.86
C ASN A 166 -12.64 -18.94 -6.21
N GLN A 167 -12.50 -17.64 -6.50
CA GLN A 167 -11.78 -17.18 -7.70
C GLN A 167 -10.30 -17.60 -7.69
N GLU A 168 -9.63 -17.53 -6.54
CA GLU A 168 -8.23 -17.93 -6.39
C GLU A 168 -8.06 -19.45 -6.50
N GLU A 169 -8.90 -20.23 -5.80
CA GLU A 169 -8.88 -21.70 -5.83
C GLU A 169 -9.19 -22.28 -7.21
N THR A 170 -10.07 -21.62 -7.96
CA THR A 170 -10.41 -22.04 -9.34
C THR A 170 -9.50 -21.43 -10.40
N GLY A 171 -8.47 -20.68 -10.01
CA GLY A 171 -7.51 -20.05 -10.94
C GLY A 171 -8.11 -18.96 -11.84
N ARG A 172 -9.27 -18.40 -11.46
CA ARG A 172 -10.01 -17.37 -12.21
C ARG A 172 -9.82 -15.95 -11.69
N ILE A 173 -9.02 -15.76 -10.65
CA ILE A 173 -8.73 -14.44 -10.09
C ILE A 173 -7.99 -13.55 -11.11
N ASP A 174 -8.51 -12.36 -11.36
CA ASP A 174 -7.91 -11.38 -12.29
C ASP A 174 -7.40 -10.12 -11.58
N SER A 175 -6.97 -9.12 -12.36
CA SER A 175 -6.49 -7.83 -11.83
C SER A 175 -7.59 -7.01 -11.15
N VAL A 176 -8.85 -7.14 -11.59
CA VAL A 176 -9.99 -6.44 -11.00
C VAL A 176 -10.30 -7.04 -9.63
N ASP A 177 -10.35 -8.36 -9.53
CA ASP A 177 -10.51 -9.07 -8.25
C ASP A 177 -9.37 -8.74 -7.28
N SER A 178 -8.13 -8.74 -7.79
CA SER A 178 -6.95 -8.42 -7.01
C SER A 178 -6.98 -6.98 -6.47
N TRP A 179 -7.45 -6.03 -7.28
CA TRP A 179 -7.65 -4.64 -6.85
C TRP A 179 -8.75 -4.51 -5.79
N ILE A 180 -9.91 -5.16 -6.02
CA ILE A 180 -11.01 -5.20 -5.05
C ILE A 180 -10.53 -5.78 -3.71
N ARG A 181 -9.81 -6.91 -3.74
CA ARG A 181 -9.22 -7.55 -2.56
C ARG A 181 -8.32 -6.57 -1.81
N MET A 182 -7.38 -5.90 -2.49
CA MET A 182 -6.52 -4.90 -1.87
C MET A 182 -7.31 -3.78 -1.19
N VAL A 183 -8.26 -3.17 -1.92
CA VAL A 183 -9.06 -2.06 -1.41
C VAL A 183 -9.85 -2.51 -0.18
N ALA A 184 -10.56 -3.64 -0.27
CA ALA A 184 -11.34 -4.20 0.83
C ALA A 184 -10.46 -4.50 2.05
N THR A 185 -9.33 -5.18 1.88
CA THR A 185 -8.37 -5.45 2.96
C THR A 185 -7.91 -4.17 3.64
N SER A 186 -7.66 -3.10 2.88
CA SER A 186 -7.24 -1.81 3.43
C SER A 186 -8.36 -1.07 4.20
N ARG A 187 -9.62 -1.45 4.02
CA ARG A 187 -10.82 -0.77 4.55
C ARG A 187 -11.55 -1.54 5.65
N LEU A 188 -11.08 -2.73 6.03
CA LEU A 188 -11.67 -3.53 7.11
C LEU A 188 -11.82 -2.72 8.41
N THR A 189 -10.73 -2.12 8.91
CA THR A 189 -10.75 -1.39 10.18
C THR A 189 -10.12 0.00 10.09
N GLY A 190 -10.71 0.99 10.77
CA GLY A 190 -10.14 2.33 10.87
C GLY A 190 -10.99 3.33 11.64
N HIS A 191 -10.62 4.61 11.52
CA HIS A 191 -11.12 5.69 12.39
C HIS A 191 -12.01 6.71 11.67
N SER A 192 -12.38 6.47 10.41
CA SER A 192 -13.22 7.37 9.62
C SER A 192 -14.37 6.62 8.95
N ALA A 193 -15.37 7.35 8.44
CA ALA A 193 -16.52 6.79 7.74
C ALA A 193 -16.18 6.12 6.40
N GLY A 194 -14.90 6.15 5.98
CA GLY A 194 -14.41 5.45 4.79
C GLY A 194 -14.03 3.99 5.02
N PHE A 195 -14.19 3.47 6.24
CA PHE A 195 -13.93 2.07 6.61
C PHE A 195 -15.23 1.29 6.80
N PHE A 196 -15.15 -0.04 6.75
CA PHE A 196 -16.30 -0.92 6.96
C PHE A 196 -16.68 -1.03 8.44
N SER A 197 -15.71 -0.83 9.34
CA SER A 197 -15.94 -0.89 10.78
C SER A 197 -16.44 0.43 11.37
N VAL A 198 -16.89 0.38 12.62
CA VAL A 198 -16.84 1.54 13.53
C VAL A 198 -15.41 1.98 13.81
N TYR A 199 -15.26 3.07 14.56
CA TYR A 199 -13.96 3.53 15.03
C TYR A 199 -13.17 2.40 15.70
N THR A 200 -11.99 2.14 15.15
CA THR A 200 -10.95 1.35 15.80
C THR A 200 -9.80 2.25 16.21
N LEU A 201 -8.97 1.78 17.14
CA LEU A 201 -7.72 2.47 17.46
C LEU A 201 -6.81 2.59 16.23
N PRO A 202 -5.88 3.56 16.23
CA PRO A 202 -4.95 3.71 15.13
C PRO A 202 -4.12 2.43 14.87
N PRO A 203 -3.59 2.23 13.64
CA PRO A 203 -2.96 0.96 13.23
C PRO A 203 -1.76 0.48 14.07
N ASN A 204 -1.24 1.30 14.98
CA ASN A 204 -0.16 0.96 15.89
C ASN A 204 -0.64 0.39 17.24
N GLN A 205 -1.96 0.26 17.45
CA GLN A 205 -2.55 -0.24 18.69
C GLN A 205 -3.55 -1.34 18.39
N ALA A 206 -3.34 -2.51 19.00
CA ALA A 206 -4.29 -3.61 18.99
C ALA A 206 -5.03 -3.66 20.33
N VAL A 207 -6.29 -4.07 20.30
CA VAL A 207 -7.13 -4.28 21.49
C VAL A 207 -7.90 -5.58 21.36
N SER A 208 -8.22 -6.19 22.50
CA SER A 208 -9.10 -7.36 22.52
C SER A 208 -10.54 -6.99 22.12
N PRO A 209 -11.34 -7.97 21.66
CA PRO A 209 -12.79 -7.85 21.47
C PRO A 209 -13.52 -7.12 22.60
N GLU A 210 -13.30 -7.55 23.85
CA GLU A 210 -13.97 -7.03 25.04
C GLU A 210 -13.60 -5.55 25.25
N ARG A 211 -12.33 -5.22 25.00
CA ARG A 211 -11.85 -3.84 25.11
C ARG A 211 -12.44 -2.96 24.01
N GLN A 212 -12.62 -3.46 22.79
CA GLN A 212 -13.32 -2.73 21.74
C GLN A 212 -14.78 -2.46 22.12
N VAL A 213 -15.50 -3.42 22.71
CA VAL A 213 -16.87 -3.20 23.22
C VAL A 213 -16.91 -2.07 24.24
N GLN A 214 -15.94 -2.01 25.16
CA GLN A 214 -15.83 -0.91 26.12
C GLN A 214 -15.50 0.44 25.45
N ILE A 215 -14.72 0.45 24.37
CA ILE A 215 -14.45 1.66 23.58
C ILE A 215 -15.74 2.16 22.94
N ASN A 216 -16.51 1.27 22.29
CA ASN A 216 -17.78 1.59 21.67
C ASN A 216 -18.76 2.19 22.68
N LYS A 217 -18.93 1.58 23.86
CA LYS A 217 -19.78 2.11 24.94
C LYS A 217 -19.35 3.51 25.37
N ARG A 218 -18.05 3.72 25.65
CA ARG A 218 -17.52 5.04 26.05
C ARG A 218 -17.70 6.11 24.97
N ARG A 219 -17.57 5.73 23.70
CA ARG A 219 -17.75 6.62 22.55
C ARG A 219 -19.21 6.75 22.09
N LYS A 220 -20.15 6.04 22.73
CA LYS A 220 -21.56 5.93 22.32
C LYS A 220 -21.71 5.52 20.84
N GLN A 221 -20.88 4.58 20.40
CA GLN A 221 -20.87 4.08 19.03
C GLN A 221 -21.50 2.70 18.96
N VAL A 222 -22.28 2.50 17.90
CA VAL A 222 -22.82 1.19 17.49
C VAL A 222 -22.44 1.01 16.02
N PRO A 223 -22.07 -0.20 15.58
CA PRO A 223 -21.88 -0.46 14.17
C PRO A 223 -23.14 -0.17 13.36
N GLU A 224 -23.01 0.83 12.49
CA GLU A 224 -24.01 1.17 11.49
C GLU A 224 -23.74 0.38 10.22
N TYR A 225 -24.78 0.18 9.43
CA TYR A 225 -24.63 -0.42 8.11
C TYR A 225 -23.67 0.40 7.24
N ARG A 226 -22.68 -0.28 6.66
CA ARG A 226 -21.71 0.24 5.71
C ARG A 226 -21.82 -0.56 4.41
N ASN A 227 -22.36 0.06 3.38
CA ASN A 227 -22.34 -0.51 2.03
C ASN A 227 -20.88 -0.62 1.54
N ILE A 228 -20.36 -1.85 1.48
CA ILE A 228 -18.95 -2.06 1.15
C ILE A 228 -18.65 -1.73 -0.31
N ARG A 229 -19.62 -1.92 -1.21
CA ARG A 229 -19.51 -1.62 -2.64
C ARG A 229 -19.26 -0.14 -2.86
N ASP A 230 -20.05 0.71 -2.23
CA ASP A 230 -19.89 2.17 -2.35
C ASP A 230 -18.57 2.66 -1.74
N LEU A 231 -18.12 2.02 -0.66
CA LEU A 231 -16.85 2.33 0.00
C LEU A 231 -15.65 1.92 -0.85
N ILE A 232 -15.70 0.73 -1.48
CA ILE A 232 -14.67 0.24 -2.40
C ILE A 232 -14.58 1.15 -3.62
N LEU A 233 -15.70 1.55 -4.21
CA LEU A 233 -15.72 2.47 -5.36
C LEU A 233 -15.18 3.86 -5.00
N ARG A 234 -15.61 4.43 -3.87
CA ARG A 234 -15.07 5.70 -3.38
C ARG A 234 -13.57 5.63 -3.15
N LYS A 235 -13.08 4.55 -2.53
CA LYS A 235 -11.64 4.38 -2.29
C LYS A 235 -10.88 4.18 -3.58
N THR A 236 -11.43 3.45 -4.54
CA THR A 236 -10.86 3.28 -5.89
C THR A 236 -10.66 4.63 -6.57
N ARG A 237 -11.70 5.48 -6.63
CA ARG A 237 -11.57 6.85 -7.17
C ARG A 237 -10.47 7.64 -6.49
N SER A 238 -10.43 7.57 -5.16
CA SER A 238 -9.42 8.29 -4.37
C SER A 238 -8.00 7.84 -4.66
N LEU A 239 -7.76 6.55 -4.95
CA LEU A 239 -6.42 5.99 -5.18
C LEU A 239 -5.87 6.24 -6.58
N VAL A 240 -6.71 6.69 -7.51
CA VAL A 240 -6.33 6.88 -8.92
C VAL A 240 -6.51 8.32 -9.39
N ARG A 241 -6.82 9.24 -8.47
CA ARG A 241 -7.28 10.60 -8.79
C ARG A 241 -6.23 11.47 -9.48
N ASP A 242 -4.96 11.18 -9.23
CA ASP A 242 -3.81 11.97 -9.69
C ASP A 242 -2.86 11.18 -10.60
N LEU A 243 -3.24 9.96 -11.00
CA LEU A 243 -2.43 9.14 -11.89
C LEU A 243 -2.58 9.58 -13.35
N THR A 244 -1.46 9.83 -14.02
CA THR A 244 -1.46 10.14 -15.46
C THR A 244 -1.75 8.88 -16.30
N PRO A 245 -2.16 9.03 -17.58
CA PRO A 245 -2.32 7.89 -18.48
C PRO A 245 -1.06 7.02 -18.57
N GLU A 246 0.13 7.65 -18.62
CA GLU A 246 1.41 6.94 -18.69
C GLU A 246 1.66 6.12 -17.42
N GLU A 247 1.43 6.70 -16.23
CA GLU A 247 1.61 6.01 -14.94
C GLU A 247 0.67 4.82 -14.77
N ARG A 248 -0.51 4.84 -15.41
CA ARG A 248 -1.45 3.71 -15.39
C ARG A 248 -1.01 2.54 -16.27
N THR A 249 -0.10 2.78 -17.22
CA THR A 249 0.36 1.79 -18.20
C THR A 249 1.75 1.24 -17.92
N ARG A 250 2.45 1.78 -16.91
CA ARG A 250 3.76 1.31 -16.42
C ARG A 250 3.59 0.13 -15.47
#